data_AF-A0A7Z9KAZ1-F1
#
_entry.id   AF-A0A7Z9KAZ1-F1
#
_cell.length_a   1.000
_cell.length_b   1.000
_cell.length_c   1.000
_cell.angle_alpha   90.00
_cell.angle_beta   90.00
_cell.angle_gamma   90.00
#
_symmetry.space_group_name_H-M   'P 1'
#
loop_
_entity.id
_entity.type
_entity.pdbx_description
1 polymer ?
#
loop_
_entity_poly.entity_id
_entity_poly.type
_entity_poly.pdbx_seq_one_letter_code
_entity_poly.pdbx_strand_id
1 'polypeptide(L)'
;MKTLTDAAPLLPFFFQDKIEYDSEQLVQKGMDLDGTRVVLNAASEGLTTLDPFDTDSIENMLRPLAKDLDVKVGQLLGALRVATTGLKVSPPIFETIEALGREQTVKSIQDAIDRL
;
A
#
# COMPACT_ATOMS: atom_id res chain seq x y z
N MET A 1 -8.05 -14.02 -13.97
CA MET A 1 -9.09 -14.64 -13.12
C MET A 1 -10.02 -15.43 -14.01
N LYS A 2 -10.42 -16.66 -13.66
CA LYS A 2 -11.26 -17.53 -14.50
C LYS A 2 -12.60 -17.90 -13.84
N THR A 3 -12.65 -17.96 -12.51
CA THR A 3 -13.86 -18.28 -11.75
C THR A 3 -14.19 -17.18 -10.73
N LEU A 4 -15.43 -17.13 -10.23
CA LEU A 4 -15.80 -16.21 -9.13
C LEU A 4 -15.06 -16.55 -7.83
N THR A 5 -14.76 -17.83 -7.61
CA THR A 5 -14.01 -18.29 -6.43
C THR A 5 -12.58 -17.76 -6.42
N ASP A 6 -11.99 -17.51 -7.59
CA ASP A 6 -10.65 -16.93 -7.71
C ASP A 6 -10.60 -15.47 -7.16
N ALA A 7 -11.74 -14.78 -7.06
CA ALA A 7 -11.82 -13.41 -6.55
C ALA A 7 -11.84 -13.36 -5.02
N ALA A 8 -12.43 -14.36 -4.36
CA ALA A 8 -12.67 -14.35 -2.92
C ALA A 8 -11.39 -14.11 -2.07
N PRO A 9 -10.21 -14.66 -2.42
CA PRO A 9 -8.97 -14.38 -1.68
C PRO A 9 -8.41 -12.96 -1.88
N LEU A 10 -8.88 -12.20 -2.88
CA LEU A 10 -8.36 -10.88 -3.26
C LEU A 10 -9.20 -9.71 -2.75
N LEU A 11 -10.23 -9.98 -1.95
CA LEU A 11 -11.16 -9.02 -1.41
C LEU A 11 -11.26 -8.93 0.14
N PRO A 12 -10.64 -9.80 0.99
CA PRO A 12 -10.88 -9.75 2.43
C PRO A 12 -10.65 -8.39 3.09
N PHE A 13 -9.66 -7.63 2.60
CA PHE A 13 -9.30 -6.32 3.12
C PHE A 13 -10.38 -5.25 2.94
N PHE A 14 -11.37 -5.44 2.06
CA PHE A 14 -12.53 -4.56 1.97
C PHE A 14 -13.54 -4.76 3.10
N PHE A 15 -13.46 -5.88 3.83
CA PHE A 15 -14.47 -6.30 4.81
C PHE A 15 -13.90 -6.50 6.21
N GLN A 16 -12.65 -6.11 6.44
CA GLN A 16 -11.95 -6.27 7.72
C GLN A 16 -11.53 -4.91 8.27
N ASP A 17 -11.84 -4.66 9.54
CA ASP A 17 -11.40 -3.44 10.23
C ASP A 17 -9.89 -3.40 10.48
N LYS A 18 -9.29 -4.60 10.59
CA LYS A 18 -7.85 -4.81 10.81
C LYS A 18 -7.33 -5.80 9.80
N ILE A 19 -6.23 -5.42 9.16
CA ILE A 19 -5.52 -6.26 8.20
C ILE A 19 -4.44 -7.05 8.95
N GLU A 20 -4.41 -8.36 8.73
CA GLU A 20 -3.49 -9.30 9.35
C GLU A 20 -2.36 -9.67 8.37
N TYR A 21 -1.11 -9.52 8.82
CA TYR A 21 0.13 -9.91 8.11
C TYR A 21 1.31 -9.89 9.09
N ASP A 22 2.37 -10.64 8.79
CA ASP A 22 3.62 -10.54 9.55
C ASP A 22 4.35 -9.24 9.19
N SER A 23 4.91 -8.53 10.18
CA SER A 23 5.62 -7.26 9.99
C SER A 23 6.78 -7.37 9.00
N GLU A 24 7.44 -8.52 8.92
CA GLU A 24 8.52 -8.81 7.97
C GLU A 24 8.05 -8.75 6.52
N GLN A 25 6.74 -8.91 6.26
CA GLN A 25 6.19 -8.81 4.91
C GLN A 25 6.13 -7.38 4.40
N LEU A 26 6.15 -6.37 5.30
CA LEU A 26 6.24 -4.96 4.92
C LEU A 26 7.64 -4.62 4.37
N VAL A 27 8.68 -5.24 4.92
CA VAL A 27 10.08 -4.99 4.53
C VAL A 27 10.39 -5.69 3.20
N GLN A 28 10.43 -4.90 2.12
CA GLN A 28 10.70 -5.45 0.79
C GLN A 28 12.19 -5.77 0.60
N LYS A 29 12.49 -6.67 -0.34
CA LYS A 29 13.87 -7.08 -0.65
C LYS A 29 14.76 -5.85 -0.90
N GLY A 30 15.84 -5.72 -0.12
CA GLY A 30 16.79 -4.61 -0.23
C GLY A 30 16.38 -3.36 0.54
N MET A 31 15.42 -3.47 1.45
CA MET A 31 15.09 -2.46 2.46
C MET A 31 15.34 -3.03 3.87
N ASP A 32 15.33 -2.14 4.85
CA ASP A 32 15.32 -2.45 6.29
C ASP A 32 14.07 -1.82 6.96
N LEU A 33 13.95 -1.99 8.28
CA LEU A 33 12.81 -1.47 9.06
C LEU A 33 12.71 0.06 8.96
N ASP A 34 13.83 0.76 9.14
CA ASP A 34 13.86 2.22 9.14
C ASP A 34 13.51 2.78 7.75
N GLY A 35 14.10 2.24 6.68
CA GLY A 35 13.79 2.61 5.31
C GLY A 35 12.34 2.31 4.94
N THR A 36 11.78 1.20 5.42
CA THR A 36 10.36 0.86 5.20
C THR A 36 9.45 1.86 5.92
N ARG A 37 9.79 2.24 7.15
CA ARG A 37 9.07 3.26 7.93
C ARG A 37 9.09 4.62 7.23
N VAL A 38 10.24 5.05 6.71
CA VAL A 38 10.38 6.32 5.96
C VAL A 38 9.50 6.31 4.71
N VAL A 39 9.54 5.24 3.92
CA VAL A 39 8.75 5.12 2.69
C VAL A 39 7.25 5.14 2.97
N LEU A 40 6.79 4.40 3.98
CA LEU A 40 5.37 4.36 4.33
C LEU A 40 4.88 5.71 4.89
N ASN A 41 5.67 6.39 5.73
CA ASN A 41 5.33 7.73 6.22
C ASN A 41 5.16 8.72 5.07
N ALA A 42 6.14 8.80 4.16
CA ALA A 42 6.09 9.73 3.05
C ALA A 42 4.91 9.45 2.09
N ALA A 43 4.60 8.17 1.85
CA ALA A 43 3.43 7.79 1.07
C ALA A 43 2.12 8.18 1.78
N SER A 44 2.04 7.98 3.10
CA SER A 44 0.89 8.37 3.92
C SER A 44 0.63 9.88 3.86
N GLU A 45 1.69 10.70 4.01
CA GLU A 45 1.62 12.16 3.91
C GLU A 45 1.12 12.60 2.53
N GLY A 46 1.72 12.08 1.45
CA GLY A 46 1.32 12.38 0.08
C GLY A 46 -0.14 12.01 -0.20
N LEU A 47 -0.56 10.81 0.21
CA LEU A 47 -1.94 10.33 0.03
C LEU A 47 -2.95 11.12 0.88
N THR A 48 -2.55 11.65 2.03
CA THR A 48 -3.42 12.45 2.89
C THR A 48 -3.86 13.74 2.20
N THR A 49 -2.98 14.38 1.42
CA THR A 49 -3.27 15.67 0.79
C THR A 49 -3.62 15.59 -0.70
N LEU A 50 -3.46 14.42 -1.34
CA LEU A 50 -3.64 14.24 -2.79
C LEU A 50 -5.07 14.56 -3.26
N ASP A 51 -5.28 15.55 -4.11
CA ASP A 51 -6.61 15.85 -4.68
C ASP A 51 -6.47 16.11 -6.19
N PRO A 52 -7.16 15.35 -7.07
CA PRO A 52 -8.15 14.30 -6.78
C PRO A 52 -7.55 12.99 -6.27
N PHE A 53 -8.36 12.18 -5.58
CA PHE A 53 -7.97 10.84 -5.10
C PHE A 53 -8.43 9.75 -6.08
N ASP A 54 -7.84 9.77 -7.28
CA ASP A 54 -8.10 8.80 -8.36
C ASP A 54 -6.83 8.02 -8.74
N THR A 55 -7.00 6.92 -9.47
CA THR A 55 -5.90 6.03 -9.88
C THR A 55 -4.73 6.77 -10.54
N ASP A 56 -5.01 7.65 -11.50
CA ASP A 56 -3.98 8.37 -12.25
C ASP A 56 -3.19 9.30 -11.33
N SER A 57 -3.88 10.02 -10.43
CA SER A 57 -3.23 10.94 -9.48
C SER A 57 -2.40 10.19 -8.44
N ILE A 58 -2.89 9.04 -7.96
CA ILE A 58 -2.16 8.16 -7.03
C ILE A 58 -0.88 7.64 -7.69
N GLU A 59 -0.97 7.14 -8.93
CA GLU A 59 0.18 6.62 -9.68
C GLU A 59 1.23 7.71 -9.93
N ASN A 60 0.78 8.88 -10.39
CA ASN A 60 1.64 10.03 -10.69
C ASN A 60 2.31 10.62 -9.45
N MET A 61 1.75 10.40 -8.26
CA MET A 61 2.35 10.82 -7.00
C MET A 61 3.33 9.77 -6.46
N LEU A 62 2.93 8.49 -6.41
CA LEU A 62 3.72 7.43 -5.76
C LEU A 62 4.96 7.02 -6.56
N ARG A 63 4.92 7.06 -7.90
CA ARG A 63 6.08 6.66 -8.72
C ARG A 63 7.27 7.62 -8.58
N PRO A 64 7.10 8.96 -8.71
CA PRO A 64 8.18 9.90 -8.43
C PRO A 64 8.64 9.82 -6.98
N LEU A 65 7.73 9.66 -6.02
CA LEU A 65 8.08 9.53 -4.60
C LEU A 65 9.11 8.43 -4.34
N ALA A 66 8.96 7.26 -4.98
CA ALA A 66 9.94 6.18 -4.87
C ALA A 66 11.34 6.63 -5.30
N LYS A 67 11.44 7.41 -6.39
CA LYS A 67 12.70 7.94 -6.88
C LYS A 67 13.29 8.98 -5.93
N ASP A 68 12.46 9.86 -5.38
CA ASP A 68 12.91 10.91 -4.46
C ASP A 68 13.45 10.33 -3.14
N LEU A 69 12.95 9.16 -2.74
CA LEU A 69 13.41 8.39 -1.57
C LEU A 69 14.55 7.41 -1.89
N ASP A 70 15.09 7.42 -3.11
CA ASP A 70 16.13 6.50 -3.59
C ASP A 70 15.78 5.00 -3.43
N VAL A 71 14.49 4.67 -3.58
CA VAL A 71 14.00 3.28 -3.57
C VAL A 71 13.42 2.88 -4.93
N LYS A 72 13.39 1.57 -5.20
CA LYS A 72 12.75 1.07 -6.41
C LYS A 72 11.23 1.22 -6.28
N VAL A 73 10.56 1.61 -7.35
CA VAL A 73 9.09 1.68 -7.40
C VAL A 73 8.43 0.39 -6.89
N GLY A 74 8.96 -0.78 -7.28
CA GLY A 74 8.45 -2.07 -6.81
C GLY A 74 8.58 -2.31 -5.30
N GLN A 75 9.57 -1.68 -4.64
CA GLN A 75 9.72 -1.74 -3.18
C GLN A 75 8.65 -0.90 -2.49
N LEU A 76 8.46 0.35 -2.93
CA LEU A 76 7.42 1.23 -2.40
C LEU A 76 6.02 0.62 -2.59
N LEU A 77 5.70 0.18 -3.81
CA LEU A 77 4.40 -0.42 -4.11
C LEU A 77 4.19 -1.78 -3.43
N GLY A 78 5.26 -2.54 -3.20
CA GLY A 78 5.21 -3.80 -2.46
C GLY A 78 4.85 -3.58 -0.99
N ALA A 79 5.52 -2.62 -0.33
CA ALA A 79 5.23 -2.26 1.05
C ALA A 79 3.79 -1.73 1.21
N LEU A 80 3.36 -0.81 0.33
CA LEU A 80 1.99 -0.30 0.33
C LEU A 80 0.95 -1.39 0.12
N ARG A 81 1.21 -2.35 -0.78
CA ARG A 81 0.30 -3.48 -1.01
C ARG A 81 0.09 -4.28 0.27
N VAL A 82 1.16 -4.65 0.96
CA VAL A 82 1.04 -5.42 2.21
C VAL A 82 0.33 -4.57 3.27
N ALA A 83 0.72 -3.30 3.43
CA ALA A 83 0.10 -2.40 4.41
C ALA A 83 -1.41 -2.24 4.20
N THR A 84 -1.86 -2.11 2.94
CA THR A 84 -3.26 -1.80 2.59
C THR A 84 -4.14 -3.02 2.32
N THR A 85 -3.55 -4.19 2.05
CA THR A 85 -4.32 -5.40 1.69
C THR A 85 -3.97 -6.64 2.51
N GLY A 86 -2.79 -6.67 3.15
CA GLY A 86 -2.23 -7.86 3.80
C GLY A 86 -1.78 -8.94 2.81
N LEU A 87 -1.80 -8.64 1.51
CA LEU A 87 -1.47 -9.60 0.45
C LEU A 87 -0.12 -9.27 -0.17
N LYS A 88 0.66 -10.30 -0.52
CA LYS A 88 1.87 -10.14 -1.35
C LYS A 88 1.53 -9.90 -2.82
N VAL A 89 0.35 -10.35 -3.24
CA VAL A 89 -0.21 -10.18 -4.59
C VAL A 89 -1.66 -9.74 -4.44
N SER A 90 -2.00 -8.58 -4.98
CA SER A 90 -3.33 -7.97 -4.95
C SER A 90 -3.81 -7.72 -6.38
N PRO A 91 -5.07 -7.26 -6.57
CA PRO A 91 -5.44 -6.54 -7.78
C PRO A 91 -4.50 -5.33 -8.03
N PRO A 92 -4.59 -4.68 -9.20
CA PRO A 92 -3.84 -3.47 -9.50
C PRO A 92 -3.89 -2.47 -8.33
N ILE A 93 -2.71 -2.06 -7.85
CA ILE A 93 -2.58 -1.44 -6.52
C ILE A 93 -3.13 -0.02 -6.48
N PHE A 94 -3.04 0.72 -7.58
CA PHE A 94 -3.54 2.10 -7.64
C PHE A 94 -5.06 2.12 -7.60
N GLU A 95 -5.70 1.26 -8.39
CA GLU A 95 -7.13 1.02 -8.40
C GLU A 95 -7.61 0.46 -7.06
N THR A 96 -6.80 -0.37 -6.41
CA THR A 96 -7.10 -0.88 -5.06
C THR A 96 -7.11 0.25 -4.02
N ILE A 97 -6.11 1.15 -4.06
CA ILE A 97 -6.03 2.31 -3.16
C ILE A 97 -7.20 3.27 -3.43
N GLU A 98 -7.50 3.58 -4.69
CA GLU A 98 -8.66 4.39 -5.05
C GLU A 98 -9.96 3.78 -4.51
N ALA A 99 -10.16 2.48 -4.71
CA ALA A 99 -11.36 1.77 -4.26
C ALA A 99 -11.48 1.69 -2.72
N LEU A 100 -10.35 1.58 -2.01
CA LEU A 100 -10.32 1.67 -0.54
C LEU A 100 -10.67 3.08 -0.05
N GLY A 101 -10.32 4.09 -0.83
CA GLY A 101 -10.44 5.49 -0.47
C GLY A 101 -9.33 5.97 0.46
N ARG A 102 -9.23 7.30 0.57
CA ARG A 102 -8.16 8.00 1.29
C ARG A 102 -8.08 7.62 2.76
N GLU A 103 -9.19 7.77 3.48
CA GLU A 103 -9.22 7.59 4.94
C GLU A 103 -8.77 6.19 5.35
N GLN A 104 -9.32 5.16 4.70
CA GLN A 104 -8.96 3.77 5.00
C GLN A 104 -7.53 3.45 4.59
N THR A 105 -7.07 3.96 3.44
CA THR A 105 -5.69 3.75 2.97
C THR A 105 -4.68 4.35 3.94
N VAL A 106 -4.86 5.63 4.31
CA VAL A 106 -3.96 6.33 5.25
C VAL A 106 -3.97 5.65 6.61
N LYS A 107 -5.14 5.24 7.11
CA LYS A 107 -5.26 4.48 8.36
C LYS A 107 -4.49 3.16 8.28
N SER A 108 -4.68 2.36 7.24
CA SER A 108 -3.98 1.07 7.08
C SER A 108 -2.46 1.24 6.99
N ILE A 109 -1.97 2.32 6.35
CA ILE A 109 -0.55 2.64 6.29
C ILE A 109 -0.03 3.03 7.68
N GLN A 110 -0.77 3.84 8.44
CA GLN A 110 -0.38 4.21 9.80
C GLN A 110 -0.33 3.00 10.74
N ASP A 111 -1.33 2.12 10.67
CA ASP A 111 -1.34 0.86 11.42
C ASP A 111 -0.14 -0.03 11.05
N ALA A 112 0.33 0.01 9.79
CA ALA A 112 1.52 -0.71 9.36
C ALA A 112 2.81 -0.11 9.93
N ILE A 113 2.90 1.22 9.97
CA ILE A 113 4.04 1.96 10.53
C ILE A 113 4.19 1.69 12.03
N ASP A 114 3.09 1.57 12.76
CA ASP A 114 3.09 1.28 14.20
C ASP A 114 3.54 -0.15 14.51
N ARG A 115 3.53 -1.05 13.52
CA ARG A 115 3.96 -2.47 13.63
C ARG A 115 5.41 -2.71 13.18
N LEU A 116 6.03 -1.76 12.49
CA LEU A 116 7.48 -1.78 12.17
C LEU A 116 8.31 -1.39 13.39
#